data_AF-A0A7S0WV92-F1
#
_entry.id   AF-A0A7S0WV92-F1
#
_cell.length_a   1.000
_cell.length_b   1.000
_cell.length_c   1.000
_cell.angle_alpha   90.00
_cell.angle_beta   90.00
_cell.angle_gamma   90.00
#
_symmetry.space_group_name_H-M   'P 1'
#
loop_
_entity.id
_entity.type
_entity.pdbx_description
1 polymer ?
#
loop_
_entity_poly.entity_id
_entity_poly.type
_entity_poly.pdbx_seq_one_letter_code
_entity_poly.pdbx_strand_id
1 'polypeptide(L)'
;GLTVWLITSSLFYLAERNNPDLTWCIPEGCCTEDAAREAAALDLEGHHPTCLNLGHRFESILSSSYFTLLNLFGEYPLADKVSVWGKVIGTFTAIISCAVFAIPVGILGSGFADKQQERQ
;
A
#
# COMPACT_ATOMS: atom_id res chain seq x y z
N GLY A 1 11.82 -12.43 -1.81
CA GLY A 1 10.55 -11.94 -2.38
C GLY A 1 9.44 -11.97 -1.35
N LEU A 2 8.84 -13.15 -1.12
CA LEU A 2 7.65 -13.30 -0.27
C LEU A 2 7.84 -12.78 1.17
N THR A 3 8.98 -13.08 1.81
CA THR A 3 9.27 -12.63 3.19
C THR A 3 9.35 -11.10 3.28
N VAL A 4 10.06 -10.47 2.35
CA VAL A 4 10.15 -9.00 2.26
C VAL A 4 8.77 -8.41 2.06
N TRP A 5 7.98 -8.95 1.14
CA TRP A 5 6.62 -8.49 0.87
C TRP A 5 5.72 -8.56 2.11
N LEU A 6 5.74 -9.65 2.88
CA LEU A 6 4.94 -9.78 4.10
C LEU A 6 5.40 -8.84 5.21
N ILE A 7 6.71 -8.65 5.37
CA ILE A 7 7.28 -7.72 6.36
C ILE A 7 6.91 -6.28 6.00
N THR A 8 7.10 -5.86 4.74
CA THR A 8 6.76 -4.51 4.29
C THR A 8 5.26 -4.27 4.38
N SER A 9 4.43 -5.27 4.08
CA SER A 9 2.97 -5.15 4.23
C SER A 9 2.56 -4.95 5.69
N SER A 10 3.21 -5.67 6.61
CA SER A 10 2.98 -5.51 8.06
C SER A 10 3.40 -4.13 8.57
N LEU A 11 4.52 -3.58 8.08
CA LEU A 11 4.99 -2.25 8.44
C LEU A 11 4.05 -1.15 7.91
N PHE A 12 3.59 -1.26 6.66
CA PHE A 12 2.60 -0.34 6.09
C PHE A 12 1.26 -0.40 6.82
N TYR A 13 0.80 -1.61 7.17
CA TYR A 13 -0.38 -1.78 8.01
C TYR A 13 -0.23 -1.03 9.35
N LEU A 14 0.88 -1.22 10.06
CA LEU A 14 1.09 -0.54 11.35
C LEU A 14 1.21 0.98 11.23
N ALA A 15 1.85 1.48 10.16
CA ALA A 15 2.07 2.90 9.95
C ALA A 15 0.79 3.66 9.58
N GLU A 16 -0.10 3.01 8.84
CA GLU A 16 -1.26 3.67 8.23
C GLU A 16 -2.61 3.23 8.81
N ARG A 17 -2.62 2.32 9.80
CA ARG A 17 -3.86 1.82 10.45
C ARG A 17 -4.76 2.93 10.99
N ASN A 18 -4.17 4.01 11.49
CA ASN A 18 -4.90 5.09 12.18
C ASN A 18 -5.05 6.34 11.30
N ASN A 19 -4.71 6.28 10.01
CA ASN A 19 -4.77 7.44 9.13
C ASN A 19 -6.18 7.57 8.50
N PRO A 20 -6.95 8.63 8.84
CA PRO A 20 -8.31 8.82 8.34
C PRO A 20 -8.35 9.11 6.83
N ASP A 21 -7.29 9.69 6.25
CA ASP A 21 -7.22 10.06 4.83
C ASP A 21 -7.18 8.83 3.89
N LEU A 22 -6.95 7.65 4.45
CA LEU A 22 -6.88 6.38 3.73
C LEU A 22 -8.20 5.60 3.73
N THR A 23 -9.28 6.19 4.21
CA THR A 23 -10.62 5.59 4.18
C THR A 23 -11.26 5.66 2.78
N TRP A 24 -11.95 4.60 2.35
CA TRP A 24 -12.76 4.64 1.13
C TRP A 24 -14.14 5.24 1.43
N CYS A 25 -14.43 6.43 0.87
CA CYS A 25 -15.80 6.96 0.83
C CYS A 25 -16.28 7.05 -0.61
N ILE A 26 -17.52 6.64 -0.84
CA ILE A 26 -18.24 6.85 -2.10
C ILE A 26 -19.59 7.49 -1.76
N PRO A 27 -19.98 8.62 -2.39
CA PRO A 27 -19.29 9.42 -3.41
C PRO A 27 -18.32 10.44 -2.80
N GLU A 28 -17.55 11.16 -3.63
CA GLU A 28 -16.43 12.05 -3.26
C GLU A 28 -16.75 13.20 -2.28
N GLY A 29 -18.01 13.42 -1.89
CA GLY A 29 -18.44 14.44 -0.92
C GLY A 29 -18.64 13.97 0.52
N CYS A 30 -18.65 12.66 0.77
CA CYS A 30 -19.06 12.10 2.08
C CYS A 30 -17.96 12.07 3.16
N CYS A 31 -16.70 12.38 2.84
CA CYS A 31 -15.61 12.37 3.83
C CYS A 31 -15.38 13.74 4.51
N THR A 32 -16.28 14.72 4.32
CA THR A 32 -16.16 16.04 4.96
C THR A 32 -16.83 16.03 6.34
N GLU A 33 -16.28 16.78 7.30
CA GLU A 33 -16.85 16.87 8.68
C GLU A 33 -18.33 17.30 8.68
N ASP A 34 -18.75 18.04 7.65
CA ASP A 34 -20.14 18.50 7.48
C ASP A 34 -21.08 17.33 7.13
N ALA A 35 -20.67 16.40 6.26
CA ALA A 35 -21.46 15.22 5.91
C ALA A 35 -21.60 14.24 7.09
N ALA A 36 -20.58 14.15 7.96
CA ALA A 36 -20.63 13.36 9.17
C ALA A 36 -21.55 13.98 10.25
N ARG A 37 -21.58 15.33 10.35
CA ARG A 37 -22.52 16.04 11.25
C ARG A 37 -23.96 15.96 10.77
N GLU A 38 -24.23 16.01 9.46
CA GLU A 38 -25.56 15.79 8.90
C GLU A 38 -26.04 14.34 9.08
N ALA A 39 -25.16 13.35 8.89
CA ALA A 39 -25.48 11.95 9.16
C ALA A 39 -25.76 11.69 10.66
N ALA A 40 -25.04 12.36 11.56
CA ALA A 40 -25.27 12.27 13.00
C ALA A 40 -26.51 13.06 13.48
N ALA A 41 -26.93 14.11 12.77
CA ALA A 41 -28.09 14.94 13.13
C ALA A 41 -29.44 14.27 12.85
N LEU A 42 -29.47 13.18 12.06
CA LEU A 42 -30.68 12.50 11.63
C LEU A 42 -31.12 11.32 12.51
N ASP A 43 -30.42 11.04 13.62
CA ASP A 43 -30.70 9.95 14.60
C ASP A 43 -31.12 8.61 13.96
N LEU A 44 -30.61 8.37 12.76
CA LEU A 44 -30.70 7.11 12.05
C LEU A 44 -29.34 6.47 12.24
N GLU A 45 -29.33 5.28 12.86
CA GLU A 45 -28.15 4.40 12.93
C GLU A 45 -27.47 4.29 11.55
N GLY A 46 -26.47 5.13 11.31
CA GLY A 46 -25.41 4.93 10.32
C GLY A 46 -25.79 4.81 8.84
N HIS A 47 -26.83 5.49 8.34
CA HIS A 47 -27.12 5.45 6.90
C HIS A 47 -27.53 6.81 6.31
N HIS A 48 -26.57 7.53 5.75
CA HIS A 48 -26.87 8.44 4.65
C HIS A 48 -27.17 7.54 3.43
N PRO A 49 -28.33 7.65 2.75
CA PRO A 49 -28.77 6.69 1.71
C PRO A 49 -27.88 6.66 0.46
N THR A 50 -26.85 7.51 0.41
CA THR A 50 -25.87 7.57 -0.68
C THR A 50 -24.42 7.45 -0.20
N CYS A 51 -24.10 7.60 1.09
CA CYS A 51 -22.72 7.51 1.57
C CYS A 51 -22.46 6.11 2.12
N LEU A 52 -21.85 5.25 1.32
CA LEU A 52 -21.38 3.94 1.77
C LEU A 52 -19.92 4.09 2.23
N ASN A 53 -19.67 3.93 3.53
CA ASN A 53 -18.31 3.78 4.04
C ASN A 53 -17.84 2.35 3.70
N LEU A 54 -16.91 2.22 2.74
CA LEU A 54 -16.45 0.92 2.25
C LEU A 54 -15.26 0.34 3.04
N GLY A 55 -14.86 0.99 4.14
CA GLY A 55 -13.77 0.51 5.00
C GLY A 55 -12.41 1.16 4.71
N HIS A 56 -11.44 0.88 5.59
CA HIS A 56 -10.09 1.45 5.51
C HIS A 56 -9.24 0.70 4.48
N ARG A 57 -8.48 1.42 3.64
CA ARG A 57 -7.51 0.80 2.70
C ARG A 57 -6.51 -0.14 3.39
N PHE A 58 -6.16 0.17 4.63
CA PHE A 58 -5.21 -0.56 5.47
C PHE A 58 -5.88 -1.25 6.67
N GLU A 59 -7.08 -1.80 6.49
CA GLU A 59 -7.80 -2.50 7.57
C GLU A 59 -7.12 -3.83 7.98
N SER A 60 -6.54 -4.54 7.02
CA SER A 60 -5.89 -5.84 7.22
C SER A 60 -4.57 -5.92 6.46
N ILE A 61 -3.71 -6.85 6.91
CA ILE A 61 -2.41 -7.13 6.27
C ILE A 61 -2.61 -7.46 4.79
N LEU A 62 -3.62 -8.26 4.44
CA LEU A 62 -3.90 -8.60 3.04
C LEU A 62 -4.35 -7.38 2.22
N SER A 63 -5.20 -6.51 2.75
CA SER A 63 -5.59 -5.28 2.03
C SER A 63 -4.38 -4.37 1.78
N SER A 64 -3.50 -4.23 2.77
CA SER A 64 -2.24 -3.49 2.63
C SER A 64 -1.24 -4.15 1.67
N SER A 65 -1.32 -5.47 1.49
CA SER A 65 -0.36 -6.24 0.69
C SER A 65 -0.44 -5.93 -0.80
N TYR A 66 -1.64 -5.58 -1.30
CA TYR A 66 -1.85 -5.14 -2.67
C TYR A 66 -1.14 -3.80 -2.93
N PHE A 67 -1.34 -2.81 -2.06
CA PHE A 67 -0.66 -1.51 -2.17
C PHE A 67 0.85 -1.63 -1.96
N THR A 68 1.28 -2.53 -1.08
CA THR A 68 2.70 -2.80 -0.86
C THR A 68 3.37 -3.42 -2.09
N LEU A 69 2.67 -4.27 -2.85
CA LEU A 69 3.18 -4.80 -4.13
C LEU A 69 3.39 -3.69 -5.14
N LEU A 70 2.42 -2.77 -5.28
CA LEU A 70 2.54 -1.62 -6.17
C LEU A 70 3.76 -0.76 -5.79
N ASN A 71 3.93 -0.48 -4.50
CA ASN A 71 5.09 0.25 -3.98
C ASN A 71 6.41 -0.51 -4.24
N LEU A 72 6.40 -1.86 -4.19
CA LEU A 72 7.56 -2.69 -4.52
C LEU A 72 7.95 -2.58 -5.99
N PHE A 73 6.97 -2.48 -6.89
CA PHE A 73 7.20 -2.24 -8.31
C PHE A 73 7.60 -0.79 -8.63
N GLY A 74 7.49 0.12 -7.65
CA GLY A 74 7.87 1.52 -7.78
C GLY A 74 6.72 2.47 -8.07
N GLU A 75 5.48 1.99 -8.10
CA GLU A 75 4.28 2.81 -8.29
C GLU A 75 3.74 3.30 -6.95
N TYR A 76 3.50 4.61 -6.82
CA TYR A 76 3.02 5.23 -5.56
C TYR A 76 1.75 6.07 -5.77
N PRO A 77 0.58 5.45 -5.96
CA PRO A 77 -0.67 6.17 -6.25
C PRO A 77 -1.20 7.02 -5.08
N LEU A 78 -0.73 6.77 -3.85
CA LEU A 78 -1.20 7.45 -2.63
C LEU A 78 -0.07 8.20 -1.90
N ALA A 79 1.01 8.59 -2.59
CA ALA A 79 2.16 9.27 -1.98
C ALA A 79 1.80 10.55 -1.20
N ASP A 80 0.75 11.25 -1.61
CA ASP A 80 0.36 12.52 -0.98
C ASP A 80 -0.48 12.35 0.28
N LYS A 81 -1.23 11.24 0.39
CA LYS A 81 -2.18 10.98 1.50
C LYS A 81 -1.61 10.11 2.63
N VAL A 82 -0.45 9.50 2.42
CA VAL A 82 0.24 8.71 3.45
C VAL A 82 0.87 9.60 4.51
N SER A 83 0.91 9.11 5.75
CA SER A 83 1.57 9.82 6.85
C SER A 83 3.07 9.99 6.60
N VAL A 84 3.72 10.90 7.33
CA VAL A 84 5.19 11.07 7.27
C VAL A 84 5.92 9.74 7.54
N TRP A 85 5.39 8.92 8.46
CA TRP A 85 5.94 7.60 8.76
C TRP A 85 5.76 6.61 7.61
N GLY A 86 4.61 6.62 6.93
CA GLY A 86 4.38 5.82 5.73
C GLY A 86 5.33 6.18 4.58
N LYS A 87 5.65 7.48 4.41
CA LYS A 87 6.61 7.95 3.39
C LYS A 87 8.03 7.43 3.65
N VAL A 88 8.46 7.44 4.91
CA VAL A 88 9.76 6.90 5.32
C VAL A 88 9.82 5.40 5.04
N ILE A 89 8.80 4.65 5.50
CA ILE A 89 8.73 3.19 5.28
C ILE A 89 8.68 2.86 3.79
N GLY A 90 7.96 3.64 2.98
CA GLY A 90 7.94 3.48 1.52
C GLY A 90 9.28 3.69 0.87
N THR A 91 10.03 4.71 1.28
CA THR A 91 11.37 4.97 0.75
C THR A 91 12.35 3.84 1.08
N PHE A 92 12.33 3.33 2.32
CA PHE A 92 13.12 2.15 2.69
C PHE A 92 12.70 0.89 1.91
N THR A 93 11.39 0.71 1.72
CA THR A 93 10.84 -0.40 0.93
C THR A 93 11.33 -0.36 -0.51
N ALA A 94 11.43 0.82 -1.12
CA ALA A 94 11.97 0.98 -2.48
C ALA A 94 13.42 0.51 -2.59
N ILE A 95 14.28 0.88 -1.63
CA ILE A 95 15.69 0.45 -1.60
C ILE A 95 15.81 -1.06 -1.47
N ILE A 96 15.04 -1.66 -0.56
CA ILE A 96 15.04 -3.11 -0.33
C ILE A 96 14.49 -3.84 -1.57
N SER A 97 13.48 -3.28 -2.24
CA SER A 97 12.92 -3.84 -3.47
C SER A 97 13.99 -3.99 -4.54
N CYS A 98 14.79 -2.94 -4.79
CA CYS A 98 15.89 -3.00 -5.75
C CYS A 98 16.87 -4.14 -5.45
N ALA A 99 17.23 -4.35 -4.19
CA ALA A 99 18.13 -5.45 -3.79
C ALA A 99 17.50 -6.83 -4.03
N VAL A 100 16.21 -7.00 -3.71
CA VAL A 100 15.50 -8.28 -3.88
C VAL A 100 15.35 -8.67 -5.36
N PHE A 101 15.18 -7.69 -6.25
CA PHE A 101 15.13 -7.93 -7.69
C PHE A 101 16.51 -8.09 -8.33
N ALA A 102 17.53 -7.40 -7.82
CA ALA A 102 18.90 -7.49 -8.36
C ALA A 102 19.55 -8.87 -8.17
N ILE A 103 19.34 -9.53 -7.01
CA ILE A 103 19.95 -10.83 -6.71
C ILE A 103 19.59 -11.92 -7.74
N PRO A 104 18.31 -12.23 -8.02
CA PRO A 104 17.97 -13.28 -8.99
C PRO A 104 18.40 -12.91 -10.41
N VAL A 105 18.30 -11.63 -10.80
CA VAL A 105 18.77 -11.16 -12.11
C VAL A 105 20.28 -11.36 -12.26
N GLY A 106 21.06 -11.06 -11.22
CA GLY A 106 22.50 -11.27 -11.20
C GLY A 106 22.90 -12.75 -11.33
N ILE A 107 22.25 -13.64 -10.57
CA ILE A 107 22.52 -15.09 -10.61
C ILE A 107 22.18 -15.68 -11.99
N LEU A 108 21.05 -15.27 -12.57
CA LEU A 108 20.67 -15.70 -13.93
C LEU A 108 21.65 -15.15 -14.96
N GLY A 109 22.06 -13.89 -14.84
CA GLY A 109 23.04 -13.26 -15.72
C GLY A 109 24.40 -13.98 -15.72
N SER A 110 24.93 -14.31 -14.55
CA SER A 110 26.19 -15.09 -14.45
C SER A 110 26.02 -16.50 -15.02
N GLY A 111 24.88 -17.17 -14.78
CA GLY A 111 24.63 -18.49 -15.32
C GLY A 111 24.57 -18.52 -16.86
N PHE A 112 24.04 -17.47 -17.50
CA PHE A 112 24.07 -17.35 -18.95
C PHE A 112 25.48 -17.07 -19.48
N ALA A 113 26.27 -16.24 -18.79
CA ALA A 113 27.66 -15.96 -19.16
C ALA A 113 28.52 -17.24 -19.16
N ASP A 114 28.41 -18.06 -18.11
CA ASP A 114 29.15 -19.31 -17.99
C ASP A 114 28.82 -20.30 -19.12
N LYS A 115 27.54 -20.40 -19.50
CA LYS A 115 27.09 -21.27 -20.61
C LYS A 115 27.50 -20.78 -22.00
N GLN A 116 27.64 -19.47 -22.19
CA GLN A 116 28.19 -18.93 -23.44
C GLN A 116 29.69 -19.21 -23.54
N GLN A 117 30.41 -19.15 -22.42
CA GLN A 117 31.85 -19.38 -22.38
C GLN A 117 32.22 -20.86 -22.54
N GLU A 118 31.39 -21.79 -22.04
CA GLU A 118 31.55 -23.25 -22.30
C GLU A 118 31.31 -23.64 -23.78
N ARG A 119 30.66 -22.79 -24.58
CA ARG A 119 30.37 -23.05 -26.00
C ARG A 119 31.43 -22.55 -26.97
N GLN A 120 32.38 -21.75 -26.50
CA GLN A 120 33.52 -21.27 -27.29
C GLN A 120 34.76 -22.12 -27.02
#